data_AF-A0A8T3PZI2-F1
#
_entry.id   AF-A0A8T3PZI2-F1
#
_cell.length_a   1.000
_cell.length_b   1.000
_cell.length_c   1.000
_cell.angle_alpha   90.00
_cell.angle_beta   90.00
_cell.angle_gamma   90.00
#
_symmetry.space_group_name_H-M   'P 1'
#
loop_
_entity.id
_entity.type
_entity.pdbx_description
1 polymer ?
#
loop_
_entity_poly.entity_id
_entity_poly.type
_entity_poly.pdbx_seq_one_letter_code
_entity_poly.pdbx_strand_id
1 'polypeptide(L)'
;MDVLAVVLRIVHIVCGVLWVGGAALFFFYIEPTMNKLGPDAEKFVDEMINRRKAPIYFVTVSTLTVLAGVVLYWRDFGGISTSTFGSALGLGGLAAFIAWLGGNLLIPQTLGKLGAIAGEMKAAGGPPSGELMARMHATQQRLRLVGAVDLILLGFSVAAMAAARYLG
;
A
#
# COMPACT_ATOMS: atom_id res chain seq x y z
N MET A 1 27.66 -10.32 11.86
CA MET A 1 26.36 -10.63 11.19
C MET A 1 26.60 -11.72 10.18
N ASP A 2 25.74 -12.73 10.10
CA ASP A 2 25.84 -13.72 9.02
C ASP A 2 25.29 -13.18 7.70
N VAL A 3 25.65 -13.85 6.60
CA VAL A 3 25.29 -13.44 5.24
C VAL A 3 23.77 -13.34 5.06
N LEU A 4 23.01 -14.24 5.69
CA LEU A 4 21.55 -14.27 5.63
C LEU A 4 20.95 -12.98 6.21
N ALA A 5 21.40 -12.52 7.38
CA ALA A 5 20.92 -11.28 7.98
C ALA A 5 21.19 -10.05 7.09
N VAL A 6 22.33 -10.02 6.40
CA VAL A 6 22.67 -8.94 5.45
C VAL A 6 21.72 -8.97 4.26
N VAL A 7 21.49 -10.14 3.65
CA VAL A 7 20.57 -10.30 2.51
C VAL A 7 19.15 -9.88 2.90
N LEU A 8 18.64 -10.35 4.03
CA LEU A 8 17.30 -9.98 4.51
C LEU A 8 17.18 -8.47 4.74
N ARG A 9 18.20 -7.81 5.30
CA ARG A 9 18.20 -6.35 5.47
C ARG A 9 18.16 -5.61 4.13
N ILE A 10 18.94 -6.05 3.15
CA ILE A 10 18.92 -5.46 1.81
C ILE A 10 17.54 -5.63 1.18
N VAL A 11 16.97 -6.84 1.23
CA VAL A 11 15.62 -7.11 0.70
C VAL A 11 14.57 -6.24 1.40
N HIS A 12 14.58 -6.20 2.74
CA HIS A 12 13.65 -5.40 3.52
C HIS A 12 13.70 -3.92 3.15
N ILE A 13 14.90 -3.33 3.10
CA ILE A 13 15.08 -1.90 2.84
C ILE A 13 14.74 -1.55 1.39
N VAL A 14 15.28 -2.29 0.41
CA VAL A 14 15.06 -2.00 -1.01
C VAL A 14 13.59 -2.17 -1.37
N CYS A 15 12.96 -3.27 -0.95
CA CYS A 15 11.54 -3.48 -1.19
C CYS A 15 10.68 -2.44 -0.44
N GLY A 16 11.08 -2.04 0.77
CA GLY A 16 10.39 -1.03 1.55
C GLY A 16 10.40 0.34 0.86
N VAL A 17 11.55 0.75 0.32
CA VAL A 17 11.69 1.99 -0.47
C VAL A 17 10.79 1.95 -1.71
N LEU A 18 10.81 0.83 -2.46
CA LEU A 18 9.98 0.63 -3.64
C LEU A 18 8.48 0.66 -3.32
N TRP A 19 8.09 0.09 -2.18
CA TRP A 19 6.72 0.08 -1.71
C TRP A 19 6.25 1.46 -1.26
N VAL A 20 6.92 2.06 -0.27
CA VAL A 20 6.52 3.35 0.31
C VAL A 20 6.57 4.46 -0.74
N GLY A 21 7.65 4.52 -1.53
CA GLY A 21 7.78 5.49 -2.61
C GLY A 21 6.72 5.29 -3.71
N GLY A 22 6.46 4.04 -4.10
CA GLY A 22 5.43 3.72 -5.08
C GLY A 22 4.02 4.07 -4.58
N ALA A 23 3.72 3.79 -3.31
CA ALA A 23 2.43 4.12 -2.70
C ALA A 23 2.21 5.64 -2.64
N ALA A 24 3.23 6.39 -2.21
CA ALA A 24 3.17 7.85 -2.18
C ALA A 24 2.95 8.43 -3.59
N LEU A 25 3.71 7.98 -4.59
CA LEU A 25 3.52 8.40 -5.98
C LEU A 25 2.11 8.09 -6.48
N PHE A 26 1.62 6.86 -6.21
CA PHE A 26 0.31 6.43 -6.65
C PHE A 26 -0.80 7.30 -6.05
N PHE A 27 -0.80 7.48 -4.73
CA PHE A 27 -1.89 8.18 -4.04
C PHE A 27 -1.84 9.70 -4.15
N PHE A 28 -0.67 10.30 -4.27
CA PHE A 28 -0.58 11.76 -4.42
C PHE A 28 -0.75 12.24 -5.86
N TYR A 29 -0.40 11.42 -6.86
CA TYR A 29 -0.36 11.86 -8.25
C TYR A 29 -1.19 11.00 -9.20
N ILE A 30 -0.99 9.68 -9.19
CA ILE A 30 -1.60 8.80 -10.20
C ILE A 30 -3.11 8.66 -9.97
N GLU A 31 -3.54 8.27 -8.77
CA GLU A 31 -4.95 8.08 -8.42
C GLU A 31 -5.78 9.36 -8.60
N PRO A 32 -5.33 10.54 -8.12
CA PRO A 32 -6.10 11.77 -8.31
C PRO A 32 -6.21 12.16 -9.78
N THR A 33 -5.15 11.94 -10.57
CA THR A 33 -5.14 12.21 -12.01
C THR A 33 -6.10 11.29 -12.75
N MET A 34 -6.05 9.98 -12.48
CA MET A 34 -6.97 9.01 -13.06
C MET A 34 -8.43 9.35 -12.74
N ASN A 35 -8.73 9.68 -11.49
CA ASN A 35 -10.08 10.08 -11.07
C ASN A 35 -10.57 11.33 -11.79
N LYS A 36 -9.70 12.33 -11.96
CA LYS A 36 -10.05 13.59 -12.62
C LYS A 36 -10.29 13.40 -14.12
N LEU A 37 -9.50 12.55 -14.78
CA LEU A 37 -9.65 12.22 -16.19
C LEU A 37 -10.86 11.31 -16.46
N GLY A 38 -11.28 10.52 -15.47
CA GLY A 38 -12.45 9.65 -15.58
C GLY A 38 -12.32 8.68 -16.76
N PRO A 39 -13.28 8.66 -17.71
CA PRO A 39 -13.22 7.78 -18.89
C PRO A 39 -11.95 7.93 -19.74
N ASP A 40 -11.35 9.12 -19.80
CA ASP A 40 -10.16 9.38 -20.63
C ASP A 40 -8.91 8.64 -20.11
N ALA A 41 -8.92 8.21 -18.85
CA ALA A 41 -7.83 7.42 -18.27
C ALA A 41 -7.90 5.93 -18.61
N GLU A 42 -8.94 5.43 -19.30
CA GLU A 42 -9.19 4.00 -19.47
C GLU A 42 -8.00 3.22 -20.04
N LYS A 43 -7.39 3.71 -21.13
CA LYS A 43 -6.24 3.04 -21.76
C LYS A 43 -5.02 3.00 -20.84
N PHE A 44 -4.80 4.07 -20.07
CA PHE A 44 -3.72 4.12 -19.09
C PHE A 44 -3.95 3.12 -17.96
N VAL A 45 -5.18 3.04 -17.45
CA VAL A 45 -5.57 2.09 -16.41
C VAL A 45 -5.43 0.65 -16.88
N ASP A 46 -5.91 0.32 -18.10
CA ASP A 46 -5.76 -1.03 -18.66
C ASP A 46 -4.29 -1.42 -18.80
N GLU A 47 -3.47 -0.54 -19.36
CA GLU A 47 -2.03 -0.80 -19.51
C GLU A 47 -1.38 -1.01 -18.13
N MET A 48 -1.57 -0.09 -17.19
CA MET A 48 -0.93 -0.15 -15.88
C MET A 48 -1.38 -1.37 -15.05
N ILE A 49 -2.68 -1.65 -15.00
CA ILE A 49 -3.25 -2.67 -14.13
C ILE A 49 -3.21 -4.05 -14.79
N ASN A 50 -3.67 -4.16 -16.03
CA ASN A 50 -3.87 -5.46 -16.68
C ASN A 50 -2.65 -5.93 -17.47
N ARG A 51 -1.88 -5.03 -18.09
CA ARG A 51 -0.70 -5.40 -18.90
C ARG A 51 0.59 -5.39 -18.09
N ARG A 52 0.87 -4.27 -17.42
CA ARG A 52 2.08 -4.07 -16.60
C ARG A 52 2.00 -4.71 -15.22
N LYS A 53 0.80 -5.15 -14.81
CA LYS A 53 0.55 -5.85 -13.55
C LYS A 53 1.06 -5.08 -12.32
N ALA A 54 0.81 -3.76 -12.28
CA ALA A 54 1.16 -2.92 -11.13
C ALA A 54 0.66 -3.49 -9.78
N PRO A 55 -0.52 -4.12 -9.66
CA PRO A 55 -0.93 -4.77 -8.41
C PRO A 55 0.03 -5.89 -7.95
N ILE A 56 0.53 -6.70 -8.88
CA ILE A 56 1.48 -7.78 -8.55
C ILE A 56 2.79 -7.18 -8.03
N TYR A 57 3.28 -6.12 -8.69
CA TYR A 57 4.46 -5.39 -8.22
C TYR A 57 4.31 -4.96 -6.75
N PHE A 58 3.20 -4.29 -6.40
CA PHE A 58 2.96 -3.81 -5.03
C PHE A 58 2.82 -4.95 -4.02
N VAL A 59 2.11 -6.02 -4.36
CA VAL A 59 2.00 -7.22 -3.52
C VAL A 59 3.38 -7.80 -3.25
N THR A 60 4.21 -7.96 -4.29
CA THR A 60 5.55 -8.53 -4.16
C THR A 60 6.44 -7.69 -3.26
N VAL A 61 6.61 -6.39 -3.55
CA VAL A 61 7.55 -5.56 -2.77
C VAL A 61 7.06 -5.35 -1.33
N SER A 62 5.76 -5.17 -1.11
CA SER A 62 5.22 -4.99 0.25
C SER A 62 5.35 -6.28 1.07
N THR A 63 5.06 -7.44 0.49
CA THR A 63 5.17 -8.74 1.17
C THR A 63 6.61 -9.09 1.49
N LEU A 64 7.54 -8.90 0.55
CA LEU A 64 8.98 -9.12 0.79
C LEU A 64 9.50 -8.21 1.91
N THR A 65 9.06 -6.96 1.95
CA THR A 65 9.40 -6.02 3.03
C THR A 65 8.94 -6.56 4.37
N VAL A 66 7.65 -6.89 4.50
CA VAL A 66 7.06 -7.37 5.76
C VAL A 66 7.71 -8.67 6.22
N LEU A 67 7.82 -9.67 5.35
CA LEU A 67 8.38 -10.97 5.71
C LEU A 67 9.86 -10.86 6.13
N ALA A 68 10.68 -10.13 5.37
CA ALA A 68 12.07 -9.92 5.74
C ALA A 68 12.19 -9.17 7.09
N GLY A 69 11.32 -8.18 7.33
CA GLY A 69 11.28 -7.44 8.59
C GLY A 69 10.89 -8.31 9.78
N VAL A 70 9.88 -9.16 9.62
CA VAL A 70 9.44 -10.12 10.65
C VAL A 70 10.56 -11.10 10.99
N VAL A 71 11.23 -11.68 9.98
CA VAL A 71 12.33 -12.62 10.20
C VAL A 71 13.50 -11.94 10.89
N LEU A 72 13.87 -10.72 10.49
CA LEU A 72 14.93 -9.94 11.14
C LEU A 72 14.58 -9.61 12.60
N TYR A 73 13.35 -9.14 12.85
CA TYR A 73 12.89 -8.82 14.20
C TYR A 73 12.91 -10.05 15.11
N TRP A 74 12.36 -11.17 14.63
CA TRP A 74 12.33 -12.41 15.39
C TRP A 74 13.73 -12.95 15.68
N ARG A 75 14.64 -12.84 14.71
CA ARG A 75 16.04 -13.23 14.88
C ARG A 75 16.75 -12.40 15.96
N ASP A 76 16.53 -11.08 15.97
CA ASP A 76 17.26 -10.17 16.85
C ASP A 76 16.70 -10.21 18.30
N PHE A 77 15.40 -10.51 18.48
CA PHE A 77 14.75 -10.44 19.81
C PHE A 77 14.12 -11.74 20.32
N GLY A 78 13.87 -12.74 19.46
CA GLY A 78 13.21 -14.01 19.83
C GLY A 78 11.74 -13.88 20.26
N GLY A 79 11.14 -12.69 20.15
CA GLY A 79 9.80 -12.37 20.62
C GLY A 79 9.54 -10.86 20.63
N ILE A 80 8.48 -10.43 21.30
CA ILE A 80 8.19 -8.99 21.48
C ILE A 80 9.25 -8.40 22.40
N SER A 81 10.07 -7.49 21.87
CA SER A 81 11.11 -6.82 22.64
C SER A 81 10.50 -5.74 23.54
N THR A 82 10.97 -5.67 24.79
CA THR A 82 10.62 -4.60 25.74
C THR A 82 11.68 -3.49 25.80
N SER A 83 12.79 -3.65 25.08
CA SER A 83 13.80 -2.59 24.95
C SER A 83 13.24 -1.40 24.17
N THR A 84 13.75 -0.19 24.40
CA THR A 84 13.29 1.00 23.66
C THR A 84 13.58 0.87 22.15
N PHE A 85 14.77 0.38 21.78
CA PHE A 85 15.16 0.07 20.40
C PHE A 85 14.19 -0.94 19.75
N GLY A 86 14.01 -2.11 20.38
CA GLY A 86 13.15 -3.16 19.85
C GLY A 86 11.66 -2.82 19.88
N SER A 87 11.20 -1.98 20.81
CA SER A 87 9.82 -1.49 20.83
C SER A 87 9.56 -0.53 19.66
N ALA A 88 10.50 0.35 19.35
CA ALA A 88 10.38 1.26 18.19
C ALA A 88 10.31 0.48 16.87
N LEU A 89 11.18 -0.52 16.70
CA LEU A 89 11.12 -1.42 15.54
C LEU A 89 9.81 -2.22 15.48
N GLY A 90 9.34 -2.74 16.63
CA GLY A 90 8.12 -3.52 16.72
C GLY A 90 6.86 -2.70 16.38
N LEU A 91 6.75 -1.48 16.91
CA LEU A 91 5.65 -0.56 16.60
C LEU A 91 5.67 -0.13 15.13
N GLY A 92 6.85 0.19 14.59
CA GLY A 92 6.99 0.48 13.16
C GLY A 92 6.63 -0.71 12.28
N GLY A 93 7.05 -1.92 12.65
CA GLY A 93 6.70 -3.16 11.98
C GLY A 93 5.20 -3.46 12.03
N LEU A 94 4.55 -3.24 13.17
CA LEU A 94 3.11 -3.40 13.34
C LEU A 94 2.33 -2.42 12.44
N ALA A 95 2.74 -1.15 12.39
CA ALA A 95 2.12 -0.16 11.51
C ALA A 95 2.25 -0.56 10.03
N ALA A 96 3.44 -1.00 9.61
CA ALA A 96 3.65 -1.52 8.25
C ALA A 96 2.83 -2.78 7.98
N PHE A 97 2.66 -3.68 8.95
CA PHE A 97 1.83 -4.86 8.79
C PHE A 97 0.34 -4.51 8.59
N ILE A 98 -0.17 -3.54 9.33
CA ILE A 98 -1.55 -3.04 9.15
C ILE A 98 -1.71 -2.37 7.78
N ALA A 99 -0.74 -1.56 7.36
CA ALA A 99 -0.71 -0.99 6.01
C ALA A 99 -0.68 -2.10 4.94
N TRP A 100 0.15 -3.13 5.12
CA TRP A 100 0.19 -4.27 4.22
C TRP A 100 -1.19 -4.95 4.06
N LEU A 101 -1.95 -5.13 5.14
CA LEU A 101 -3.32 -5.63 5.07
C LEU A 101 -4.26 -4.67 4.32
N GLY A 102 -4.18 -3.37 4.60
CA GLY A 102 -4.96 -2.34 3.89
C GLY A 102 -4.66 -2.35 2.39
N GLY A 103 -3.38 -2.37 2.04
CA GLY A 103 -2.89 -2.34 0.67
C GLY A 103 -3.19 -3.60 -0.14
N ASN A 104 -3.14 -4.78 0.48
CA ASN A 104 -3.33 -6.05 -0.22
C ASN A 104 -4.76 -6.59 -0.14
N LEU A 105 -5.58 -6.13 0.81
CA LEU A 105 -6.96 -6.60 0.95
C LEU A 105 -7.98 -5.49 0.63
N LEU A 106 -7.86 -4.32 1.25
CA LEU A 106 -8.89 -3.28 1.18
C LEU A 106 -8.82 -2.45 -0.12
N ILE A 107 -7.61 -2.08 -0.57
CA ILE A 107 -7.43 -1.36 -1.84
C ILE A 107 -7.95 -2.18 -3.02
N PRO A 108 -7.52 -3.45 -3.26
CA PRO A 108 -7.96 -4.21 -4.42
C PRO A 108 -9.46 -4.46 -4.42
N GLN A 109 -10.06 -4.73 -3.25
CA GLN A 109 -11.50 -4.85 -3.09
C GLN A 109 -12.24 -3.57 -3.48
N THR A 110 -11.72 -2.41 -3.08
CA THR A 110 -12.35 -1.11 -3.38
C THR A 110 -12.20 -0.75 -4.85
N LEU A 111 -11.03 -1.01 -5.46
CA LEU A 111 -10.80 -0.85 -6.89
C LEU A 111 -11.70 -1.78 -7.73
N GLY A 112 -11.89 -3.03 -7.31
CA GLY A 112 -12.80 -3.97 -7.96
C GLY A 112 -14.25 -3.47 -7.97
N LYS A 113 -14.71 -2.89 -6.85
CA LYS A 113 -16.03 -2.25 -6.78
C LYS A 113 -16.15 -1.05 -7.71
N LEU A 114 -15.13 -0.20 -7.80
CA LEU A 114 -15.11 0.91 -8.75
C LEU A 114 -15.19 0.42 -10.20
N GLY A 115 -14.45 -0.64 -10.54
CA GLY A 115 -14.51 -1.27 -11.86
C GLY A 115 -15.90 -1.82 -12.19
N ALA A 116 -16.56 -2.47 -11.24
CA ALA A 116 -17.93 -2.97 -11.40
C ALA A 116 -18.93 -1.84 -11.66
N ILE A 117 -18.88 -0.77 -10.87
CA ILE A 117 -19.74 0.42 -11.05
C ILE A 117 -19.48 1.07 -12.41
N ALA A 118 -18.22 1.20 -12.83
CA ALA A 118 -17.88 1.72 -14.16
C ALA A 118 -18.43 0.83 -15.29
N GLY A 119 -18.43 -0.50 -15.11
CA GLY A 119 -19.07 -1.45 -16.02
C GLY A 119 -20.59 -1.24 -16.12
N GLU A 120 -21.28 -1.06 -14.99
CA GLU A 120 -22.72 -0.72 -14.94
C GLU A 120 -23.01 0.58 -15.70
N MET A 121 -22.20 1.62 -15.51
CA MET A 121 -22.35 2.92 -16.20
C MET A 121 -22.21 2.77 -17.72
N LYS A 122 -21.25 1.98 -18.19
CA LYS A 122 -21.06 1.72 -19.62
C LYS A 122 -22.22 0.92 -20.21
N ALA A 123 -22.70 -0.10 -19.51
CA ALA A 123 -23.79 -0.95 -19.95
C ALA A 123 -25.13 -0.18 -20.05
N ALA A 124 -25.34 0.84 -19.20
CA ALA A 124 -26.54 1.67 -19.24
C ALA A 124 -26.66 2.53 -20.51
N GLY A 125 -25.57 2.79 -21.24
CA GLY A 125 -25.58 3.43 -22.56
C GLY A 125 -26.09 4.88 -22.61
N GLY A 126 -26.23 5.55 -21.47
CA GLY A 126 -26.75 6.92 -21.34
C GLY A 126 -26.18 7.64 -20.11
N PRO A 127 -26.66 8.86 -19.79
CA PRO A 127 -26.20 9.60 -18.62
C PRO A 127 -26.37 8.74 -17.35
N PRO A 128 -25.32 8.61 -16.51
CA PRO A 128 -25.41 7.77 -15.33
C PRO A 128 -26.51 8.25 -14.39
N SER A 129 -27.26 7.31 -13.80
CA SER A 129 -28.27 7.67 -12.80
C SER A 129 -27.61 8.36 -11.59
N GLY A 130 -28.34 9.25 -10.91
CA GLY A 130 -27.84 9.94 -9.73
C GLY A 130 -27.38 8.98 -8.62
N GLU A 131 -28.05 7.83 -8.49
CA GLU A 131 -27.67 6.77 -7.56
C GLU A 131 -26.33 6.12 -7.92
N LEU A 132 -26.11 5.84 -9.22
CA LEU A 132 -24.87 5.22 -9.70
C LEU A 132 -23.67 6.16 -9.54
N MET A 133 -23.87 7.46 -9.78
CA MET A 133 -22.88 8.50 -9.49
C MET A 133 -22.58 8.60 -7.99
N ALA A 134 -23.60 8.55 -7.13
CA ALA A 134 -23.41 8.58 -5.68
C ALA A 134 -22.59 7.36 -5.20
N ARG A 135 -22.89 6.15 -5.71
CA ARG A 135 -22.13 4.92 -5.42
C ARG A 135 -20.67 5.03 -5.87
N MET A 136 -20.42 5.57 -7.07
CA MET A 136 -19.07 5.83 -7.58
C MET A 136 -18.30 6.76 -6.64
N HIS A 137 -18.85 7.93 -6.31
CA HIS A 137 -18.20 8.90 -5.44
C HIS A 137 -17.93 8.37 -4.03
N ALA A 138 -18.90 7.68 -3.42
CA ALA A 138 -18.72 7.09 -2.10
C ALA A 138 -17.59 6.04 -2.10
N THR A 139 -17.50 5.24 -3.17
CA THR A 139 -16.45 4.22 -3.30
C THR A 139 -15.07 4.86 -3.56
N GLN A 140 -15.00 5.93 -4.35
CA GLN A 140 -13.78 6.72 -4.54
C GLN A 140 -13.30 7.35 -3.23
N GLN A 141 -14.21 7.93 -2.44
CA GLN A 141 -13.88 8.47 -1.13
C GLN A 141 -13.34 7.39 -0.19
N ARG A 142 -13.93 6.20 -0.19
CA ARG A 142 -13.41 5.05 0.59
C ARG A 142 -12.00 4.68 0.15
N LEU A 143 -11.72 4.63 -1.15
CA LEU A 143 -10.37 4.33 -1.66
C LEU A 143 -9.36 5.36 -1.14
N ARG A 144 -9.69 6.65 -1.21
CA ARG A 144 -8.84 7.73 -0.72
C ARG A 144 -8.60 7.66 0.77
N LEU A 145 -9.63 7.34 1.56
CA LEU A 145 -9.49 7.19 3.01
C LEU A 145 -8.55 6.04 3.36
N VAL A 146 -8.75 4.87 2.73
CA VAL A 146 -7.88 3.71 2.92
C VAL A 146 -6.44 4.06 2.54
N GLY A 147 -6.22 4.72 1.39
CA GLY A 147 -4.90 5.16 0.96
C GLY A 147 -4.24 6.17 1.88
N ALA A 148 -4.99 7.14 2.40
CA ALA A 148 -4.47 8.13 3.34
C ALA A 148 -4.04 7.47 4.67
N VAL A 149 -4.87 6.57 5.20
CA VAL A 149 -4.52 5.79 6.39
C VAL A 149 -3.28 4.94 6.14
N ASP A 150 -3.19 4.29 4.98
CA ASP A 150 -2.03 3.49 4.57
C ASP A 150 -0.74 4.32 4.57
N LEU A 151 -0.77 5.50 3.93
CA LEU A 151 0.37 6.41 3.89
C LEU A 151 0.77 6.94 5.26
N ILE A 152 -0.19 7.22 6.15
CA ILE A 152 0.11 7.65 7.53
C ILE A 152 0.81 6.51 8.29
N LEU A 153 0.33 5.28 8.16
CA LEU A 153 0.92 4.12 8.81
C LEU A 153 2.34 3.83 8.28
N LEU A 154 2.54 3.92 6.96
CA LEU A 154 3.86 3.77 6.34
C LEU A 154 4.81 4.89 6.75
N GLY A 155 4.33 6.14 6.79
CA GLY A 155 5.10 7.28 7.27
C GLY A 155 5.54 7.12 8.72
N PHE A 156 4.62 6.69 9.60
CA PHE A 156 4.94 6.35 10.98
C PHE A 156 5.95 5.20 11.06
N SER A 157 5.77 4.14 10.26
CA SER A 157 6.70 3.01 10.22
C SER A 157 8.13 3.43 9.88
N VAL A 158 8.28 4.21 8.81
CA VAL A 158 9.59 4.77 8.39
C VAL A 158 10.18 5.64 9.49
N ALA A 159 9.38 6.53 10.10
CA ALA A 159 9.85 7.38 11.19
C ALA A 159 10.31 6.57 12.42
N ALA A 160 9.53 5.56 12.82
CA ALA A 160 9.86 4.69 13.95
C ALA A 160 11.18 3.92 13.70
N MET A 161 11.37 3.35 12.50
CA MET A 161 12.60 2.66 12.14
C MET A 161 13.81 3.62 12.06
N ALA A 162 13.61 4.81 11.50
CA ALA A 162 14.66 5.83 11.41
C ALA A 162 15.04 6.41 12.78
N ALA A 163 14.09 6.46 13.73
CA ALA A 163 14.31 6.90 15.10
C ALA A 163 14.93 5.80 15.97
N ALA A 164 14.61 4.53 15.73
CA ALA A 164 15.06 3.39 16.53
C ALA A 164 16.57 3.41 16.77
N ARG A 165 17.39 3.72 15.74
CA ARG A 165 18.85 3.82 15.85
C ARG A 165 19.38 4.81 16.90
N TYR A 166 18.56 5.74 17.38
CA TYR A 166 18.92 6.72 18.41
C TYR A 166 18.41 6.33 19.80
N LEU A 167 17.72 5.19 19.92
CA LEU A 167 17.05 4.73 21.13
C LEU A 167 17.79 3.61 21.88
N GLY A 168 19.03 3.29 21.48
CA GLY A 168 19.88 2.28 22.11
C GLY A 168 20.63 1.42 21.10
#